data_AF-A0A091ST17-F1
#
_entry.id   AF-A0A091ST17-F1
#
_cell.length_a   1.000
_cell.length_b   1.000
_cell.length_c   1.000
_cell.angle_alpha   90.00
_cell.angle_beta   90.00
_cell.angle_gamma   90.00
#
_symmetry.space_group_name_H-M   'P 1'
#
loop_
_entity.id
_entity.type
_entity.pdbx_description
1 polymer ?
#
loop_
_entity_poly.entity_id
_entity_poly.type
_entity_poly.pdbx_seq_one_letter_code
_entity_poly.pdbx_strand_id
1 'polypeptide(L)'
;AGGVCVAQSVKIPREPKPGEFDKIIRRLLETSHARAVIIFANEDDIRRVLEAAKRANQTGHFIWMGSDSWGSKISPVLHLEEVAEGSVTILPKRVSVKGFDRYFSSRTLDNNRRNIWFAEFWEENFHCKL
;
A
#
# COMPACT_ATOMS: atom_id res chain seq x y z
N ALA A 1 -30.04 1.39 13.15
CA ALA A 1 -29.75 1.29 11.70
C ALA A 1 -28.48 2.10 11.43
N GLY A 2 -27.46 1.48 10.81
CA GLY A 2 -26.14 2.08 10.64
C GLY A 2 -26.17 3.22 9.62
N GLY A 3 -26.01 4.45 10.11
CA GLY A 3 -26.09 5.69 9.33
C GLY A 3 -24.80 6.00 8.58
N VAL A 4 -24.50 5.24 7.53
CA VAL A 4 -23.40 5.56 6.58
C VAL A 4 -23.96 5.53 5.16
N CYS A 5 -23.71 6.60 4.41
CA CYS A 5 -24.08 6.72 2.99
C CYS A 5 -22.82 6.72 2.13
N VAL A 6 -22.84 6.01 1.01
CA VAL A 6 -21.77 6.03 0.01
C VAL A 6 -22.10 7.12 -1.01
N ALA A 7 -21.34 8.22 -0.99
CA ALA A 7 -21.53 9.32 -1.93
C ALA A 7 -21.27 8.89 -3.39
N GLN A 8 -20.20 8.12 -3.60
CA GLN A 8 -19.82 7.62 -4.92
C GLN A 8 -19.00 6.34 -4.81
N SER A 9 -19.06 5.52 -5.86
CA SER A 9 -18.24 4.32 -6.03
C SER A 9 -17.51 4.40 -7.36
N VAL A 10 -16.18 4.32 -7.29
CA VAL A 10 -15.28 4.45 -8.44
C VAL A 10 -14.41 3.21 -8.50
N LYS A 11 -14.16 2.70 -9.72
CA LYS A 11 -13.33 1.52 -9.95
C LYS A 11 -12.05 1.92 -10.67
N ILE A 12 -10.93 1.35 -10.24
CA ILE A 12 -9.66 1.43 -10.95
C ILE A 12 -9.64 0.27 -11.96
N PRO A 13 -9.51 0.53 -13.27
CA PRO A 13 -9.41 -0.53 -14.27
C PRO A 13 -8.11 -1.32 -14.09
N ARG A 14 -8.10 -2.60 -14.48
CA ARG A 14 -6.91 -3.47 -14.36
C ARG A 14 -5.68 -2.94 -15.11
N GLU A 15 -5.91 -2.24 -16.22
CA GLU A 15 -4.88 -1.59 -17.03
C GLU A 15 -5.25 -0.11 -17.20
N PRO A 16 -4.90 0.75 -16.22
CA PRO A 16 -5.21 2.16 -16.28
C PRO A 16 -4.46 2.84 -17.42
N LYS A 17 -5.21 3.55 -18.28
CA LYS A 17 -4.62 4.43 -19.28
C LYS A 17 -4.04 5.69 -18.61
N PRO A 18 -3.11 6.40 -19.27
CA PRO A 18 -2.66 7.70 -18.79
C PRO A 18 -3.84 8.64 -18.49
N GLY A 19 -3.81 9.28 -17.32
CA GLY A 19 -4.85 10.21 -16.87
C GLY A 19 -6.07 9.57 -16.20
N GLU A 20 -6.20 8.24 -16.13
CA GLU A 20 -7.33 7.59 -15.44
C GLU A 20 -7.39 7.95 -13.95
N PHE A 21 -6.25 7.99 -13.26
CA PHE A 21 -6.20 8.39 -11.84
C PHE A 21 -6.62 9.85 -11.64
N ASP A 22 -6.27 10.75 -12.57
CA ASP A 22 -6.70 12.15 -12.48
C ASP A 22 -8.23 12.27 -12.67
N LYS A 23 -8.83 11.44 -13.54
CA LYS A 23 -10.29 11.36 -13.68
C LYS A 23 -10.95 10.87 -12.39
N ILE A 24 -10.35 9.90 -11.70
CA ILE A 24 -10.84 9.41 -10.41
C ILE A 24 -10.87 10.57 -9.41
N ILE A 25 -9.77 11.32 -9.26
CA ILE A 25 -9.73 12.47 -8.35
C ILE A 25 -10.76 13.53 -8.71
N ARG A 26 -10.90 13.88 -9.99
CA ARG A 26 -11.95 14.83 -10.44
C ARG A 26 -13.35 14.35 -10.06
N ARG A 27 -13.64 13.06 -10.22
CA ARG A 27 -14.92 12.48 -9.85
C ARG A 27 -15.15 12.51 -8.34
N LEU A 28 -14.12 12.23 -7.53
CA LEU A 28 -14.18 12.37 -6.08
C LEU A 28 -14.55 13.81 -5.67
N LEU A 29 -13.99 14.81 -6.35
CA LEU A 29 -14.25 16.23 -6.11
C LEU A 29 -15.65 16.71 -6.52
N GLU A 30 -16.39 15.95 -7.34
CA GLU A 30 -17.80 16.27 -7.66
C GLU A 30 -18.69 16.24 -6.41
N THR A 31 -18.27 15.54 -5.35
CA THR A 31 -18.97 15.53 -4.05
C THR A 31 -18.09 16.12 -2.95
N SER A 32 -17.87 17.44 -2.98
CA SER A 32 -16.96 18.16 -2.08
C SER A 32 -17.25 18.00 -0.58
N HIS A 33 -18.48 17.66 -0.19
CA HIS A 33 -18.85 17.38 1.20
C HIS A 33 -18.34 16.01 1.69
N ALA A 34 -18.08 15.06 0.77
CA ALA A 34 -17.58 13.72 1.10
C ALA A 34 -16.05 13.69 1.07
N ARG A 35 -15.43 14.00 2.21
CA ARG A 35 -13.96 14.05 2.34
C ARG A 35 -13.32 12.69 2.65
N ALA A 36 -14.08 11.76 3.22
CA ALA A 36 -13.59 10.41 3.54
C ALA A 36 -13.59 9.53 2.28
N VAL A 37 -12.43 8.94 1.97
CA VAL A 37 -12.25 8.05 0.81
C VAL A 37 -11.77 6.68 1.28
N ILE A 38 -12.59 5.65 1.08
CA ILE A 38 -12.21 4.26 1.38
C ILE A 38 -11.57 3.65 0.13
N ILE A 39 -10.30 3.24 0.24
CA ILE A 39 -9.53 2.68 -0.87
C ILE A 39 -9.22 1.19 -0.67
N PHE A 40 -9.79 0.38 -1.55
CA PHE A 40 -9.48 -1.03 -1.72
C PHE A 40 -8.75 -1.21 -3.05
N ALA A 41 -7.43 -1.09 -3.01
CA ALA A 41 -6.57 -1.19 -4.17
C ALA A 41 -5.20 -1.75 -3.76
N ASN A 42 -4.42 -2.22 -4.75
CA ASN A 42 -3.05 -2.65 -4.52
C ASN A 42 -2.13 -1.44 -4.23
N GLU A 43 -0.90 -1.74 -3.83
CA GLU A 43 0.12 -0.77 -3.45
C GLU A 43 0.41 0.28 -4.54
N ASP A 44 0.58 -0.15 -5.79
CA ASP A 44 0.89 0.73 -6.91
C ASP A 44 -0.27 1.69 -7.24
N ASP A 45 -1.50 1.17 -7.20
CA ASP A 45 -2.70 1.95 -7.49
C ASP A 45 -2.97 2.99 -6.40
N ILE A 46 -2.76 2.64 -5.12
CA ILE A 46 -2.84 3.60 -4.01
C ILE A 46 -1.86 4.74 -4.24
N ARG A 47 -0.59 4.42 -4.54
CA ARG A 47 0.43 5.43 -4.83
C ARG A 47 -0.02 6.36 -5.94
N ARG A 48 -0.49 5.83 -7.06
CA ARG A 48 -0.92 6.62 -8.23
C ARG A 48 -2.14 7.50 -7.94
N VAL A 49 -3.06 7.05 -7.07
CA VAL A 49 -4.18 7.87 -6.58
C VAL A 49 -3.66 9.05 -5.74
N LEU A 50 -2.73 8.81 -4.80
CA LEU A 50 -2.13 9.86 -3.99
C LEU A 50 -1.34 10.86 -4.84
N GLU A 51 -0.59 10.39 -5.84
CA GLU A 51 0.10 11.25 -6.80
C GLU A 51 -0.88 12.12 -7.60
N ALA A 52 -2.01 11.55 -8.03
CA ALA A 52 -3.06 12.29 -8.72
C ALA A 52 -3.71 13.36 -7.82
N ALA A 53 -3.94 13.03 -6.55
CA ALA A 53 -4.45 13.99 -5.57
C ALA A 53 -3.46 15.15 -5.34
N LYS A 54 -2.15 14.85 -5.27
CA LYS A 54 -1.07 15.85 -5.18
C LYS A 54 -1.07 16.75 -6.41
N ARG A 55 -1.10 16.19 -7.61
CA ARG A 55 -1.15 16.95 -8.88
C ARG A 55 -2.38 17.85 -8.99
N ALA A 56 -3.50 17.44 -8.39
CA ALA A 56 -4.73 18.22 -8.33
C ALA A 56 -4.76 19.26 -7.19
N ASN A 57 -3.64 19.47 -6.47
CA ASN A 57 -3.54 20.35 -5.31
C ASN A 57 -4.58 20.03 -4.21
N GLN A 58 -4.87 18.75 -3.99
CA GLN A 58 -5.83 18.28 -2.97
C GLN A 58 -5.17 17.73 -1.71
N THR A 59 -3.94 18.15 -1.42
CA THR A 59 -3.25 17.82 -0.17
C THR A 59 -4.09 18.30 1.02
N GLY A 60 -4.32 17.43 2.00
CA GLY A 60 -5.14 17.71 3.18
C GLY A 60 -6.66 17.77 2.94
N HIS A 61 -7.13 17.64 1.69
CA HIS A 61 -8.57 17.65 1.40
C HIS A 61 -9.23 16.32 1.79
N PHE A 62 -8.69 15.21 1.27
CA PHE A 62 -9.21 13.86 1.51
C PHE A 62 -8.65 13.24 2.79
N ILE A 63 -9.47 12.42 3.45
CA ILE A 63 -9.06 11.54 4.56
C ILE A 63 -9.12 10.11 4.01
N TRP A 64 -7.96 9.48 3.88
CA TRP A 64 -7.86 8.16 3.27
C TRP A 64 -8.07 7.04 4.30
N MET A 65 -8.88 6.06 3.91
CA MET A 65 -9.08 4.82 4.67
C MET A 65 -8.61 3.64 3.82
N GLY A 66 -7.41 3.13 4.12
CA GLY A 66 -6.76 2.09 3.32
C GLY A 66 -7.00 0.67 3.83
N SER A 67 -7.15 -0.26 2.89
CA SER A 67 -7.11 -1.70 3.17
C SER A 67 -5.71 -2.18 3.65
N ASP A 68 -5.59 -3.47 3.95
CA ASP A 68 -4.35 -4.13 4.34
C ASP A 68 -3.27 -4.16 3.26
N SER A 69 -3.67 -3.96 2.00
CA SER A 69 -2.74 -3.76 0.89
C SER A 69 -1.85 -2.53 1.08
N TRP A 70 -2.36 -1.49 1.76
CA TRP A 70 -1.57 -0.37 2.28
C TRP A 70 -0.93 -0.76 3.62
N GLY A 71 -1.75 -1.05 4.63
CA GLY A 71 -1.29 -1.40 5.98
C GLY A 71 -0.23 -0.44 6.50
N SER A 72 0.93 -0.98 6.90
CA SER A 72 2.07 -0.23 7.43
C SER A 72 3.21 -0.05 6.40
N LYS A 73 2.95 -0.26 5.10
CA LYS A 73 3.98 -0.18 4.06
C LYS A 73 4.32 1.28 3.75
N ILE A 74 5.60 1.58 3.57
CA ILE A 74 6.07 2.93 3.22
C ILE A 74 5.98 3.23 1.72
N SER A 75 6.08 2.20 0.87
CA SER A 75 6.11 2.33 -0.59
C SER A 75 4.94 3.14 -1.20
N PRO A 76 3.66 2.96 -0.79
CA PRO A 76 2.57 3.77 -1.32
C PRO A 76 2.69 5.28 -1.03
N VAL A 77 3.37 5.64 0.06
CA VAL A 77 3.39 7.01 0.60
C VAL A 77 4.73 7.73 0.46
N LEU A 78 5.77 7.04 0.01
CA LEU A 78 7.10 7.61 -0.12
C LEU A 78 7.09 8.84 -1.05
N HIS A 79 7.49 10.01 -0.53
CA HIS A 79 7.43 11.34 -1.17
C HIS A 79 6.01 11.94 -1.34
N LEU A 80 5.01 11.32 -0.73
CA LEU A 80 3.59 11.70 -0.71
C LEU A 80 3.06 11.80 0.73
N GLU A 81 3.95 11.93 1.70
CA GLU A 81 3.64 11.89 3.13
C GLU A 81 2.60 12.94 3.51
N GLU A 82 2.72 14.17 3.00
CA GLU A 82 1.76 15.26 3.22
C GLU A 82 0.36 14.96 2.66
N VAL A 83 0.25 14.17 1.59
CA VAL A 83 -1.03 13.79 0.97
C VAL A 83 -1.70 12.67 1.75
N ALA A 84 -0.88 11.79 2.32
CA ALA A 84 -1.28 10.65 3.12
C ALA A 84 -1.44 10.97 4.62
N GLU A 85 -1.14 12.20 5.04
CA GLU A 85 -1.24 12.61 6.43
C GLU A 85 -2.68 12.42 6.97
N GLY A 86 -2.80 11.84 8.16
CA GLY A 86 -4.09 11.54 8.78
C GLY A 86 -4.81 10.30 8.22
N SER A 87 -4.19 9.54 7.32
CA SER A 87 -4.77 8.30 6.79
C SER A 87 -4.92 7.24 7.87
N VAL A 88 -6.02 6.48 7.79
CA VAL A 88 -6.26 5.31 8.65
C VAL A 88 -6.16 4.07 7.78
N THR A 89 -5.30 3.13 8.15
CA THR A 89 -5.16 1.86 7.41
C THR A 89 -5.43 0.69 8.33
N ILE A 90 -5.87 -0.41 7.74
CA ILE A 90 -6.04 -1.67 8.47
C ILE A 90 -4.83 -2.55 8.25
N LEU A 91 -4.46 -3.34 9.27
CA LEU A 91 -3.46 -4.40 9.12
C LEU A 91 -3.93 -5.60 9.95
N PRO A 92 -3.96 -6.83 9.38
CA PRO A 92 -4.25 -8.01 10.16
C PRO A 92 -3.30 -8.13 11.35
N LYS A 93 -3.83 -8.53 12.51
CA LYS A 93 -3.02 -8.75 13.71
C LYS A 93 -1.95 -9.80 13.43
N ARG A 94 -0.70 -9.44 13.64
CA ARG A 94 0.45 -10.35 13.52
C ARG A 94 0.84 -10.87 14.91
N VAL A 95 1.24 -12.13 14.97
CA VAL A 95 1.80 -12.77 16.18
C VAL A 95 3.10 -13.45 15.80
N SER A 96 4.10 -13.35 16.69
CA SER A 96 5.35 -14.05 16.49
C SER A 96 5.15 -15.55 16.69
N VAL A 97 5.73 -16.34 15.79
CA VAL A 97 5.73 -17.80 15.92
C VAL A 97 6.94 -18.19 16.76
N LYS A 98 6.68 -18.73 17.95
CA LYS A 98 7.74 -19.11 18.89
C LYS A 98 8.75 -20.06 18.20
N GLY A 99 10.02 -19.66 18.19
CA GLY A 99 11.11 -20.45 17.61
C GLY A 99 11.35 -20.21 16.12
N PHE A 100 10.47 -19.50 15.41
CA PHE A 100 10.67 -19.18 14.00
C PHE A 100 11.92 -18.32 13.78
N ASP A 101 12.12 -17.27 14.59
CA ASP A 101 13.28 -16.40 14.47
C ASP A 101 14.59 -17.18 14.68
N ARG A 102 14.63 -18.08 15.67
CA ARG A 102 15.78 -18.97 15.91
C ARG A 102 16.01 -19.90 14.72
N TYR A 103 14.95 -20.51 14.20
CA TYR A 103 15.04 -21.41 13.05
C TYR A 103 15.54 -20.69 11.79
N PHE A 104 15.04 -19.48 11.52
CA PHE A 104 15.33 -18.72 10.32
C PHE A 104 16.74 -18.12 10.37
N SER A 105 17.13 -17.52 11.51
CA SER A 105 18.46 -16.95 11.72
C SER A 105 19.59 -17.98 11.78
N SER A 106 19.30 -19.24 12.12
CA SER A 106 20.31 -20.30 12.15
C SER A 106 20.58 -20.94 10.78
N ARG A 107 19.90 -20.50 9.71
CA ARG A 107 20.12 -21.06 8.36
C ARG A 107 21.43 -20.53 7.78
N THR A 108 22.22 -21.43 7.20
CA THR A 108 23.43 -21.12 6.45
C THR A 108 23.40 -21.84 5.10
N LEU A 109 24.27 -21.44 4.17
CA LEU A 109 24.38 -22.10 2.87
C LEU A 109 24.72 -23.60 3.00
N ASP A 110 25.50 -23.97 4.02
CA ASP A 110 25.85 -25.37 4.28
C ASP A 110 24.66 -26.21 4.74
N ASN A 111 23.78 -25.62 5.57
CA ASN A 111 22.74 -26.34 6.30
C ASN A 111 21.32 -26.19 5.72
N ASN A 112 21.16 -25.41 4.64
CA ASN A 112 19.86 -25.13 4.02
C ASN A 112 19.76 -25.54 2.54
N ARG A 113 20.30 -26.71 2.19
CA ARG A 113 20.34 -27.24 0.80
C ARG A 113 18.96 -27.51 0.17
N ARG A 114 17.88 -27.53 0.96
CA ARG A 114 16.51 -27.79 0.47
C ARG A 114 15.93 -26.59 -0.29
N ASN A 115 16.31 -25.36 0.09
CA ASN A 115 15.78 -24.17 -0.54
C ASN A 115 16.74 -23.73 -1.66
N ILE A 116 16.35 -24.00 -2.91
CA ILE A 116 17.15 -23.66 -4.09
C ILE A 116 17.36 -22.16 -4.30
N TRP A 117 16.49 -21.32 -3.72
CA TRP A 117 16.61 -19.86 -3.78
C TRP A 117 17.44 -19.28 -2.62
N PHE A 118 17.95 -20.12 -1.71
CA PHE A 118 18.66 -19.62 -0.53
C PHE A 118 20.03 -19.03 -0.88
N ALA A 119 20.68 -19.55 -1.93
CA ALA A 119 21.93 -18.99 -2.43
C ALA A 119 21.73 -17.57 -2.99
N GLU A 120 20.73 -17.39 -3.86
CA GLU A 120 20.35 -16.10 -4.43
C GLU A 120 19.96 -15.09 -3.34
N PHE A 121 19.10 -15.50 -2.40
CA PHE A 121 18.74 -14.69 -1.23
C PHE A 121 19.97 -14.26 -0.42
N TRP A 122 20.94 -15.15 -0.22
CA TRP A 122 22.15 -14.84 0.56
C TRP A 122 23.02 -13.81 -0.15
N GLU A 123 23.26 -13.97 -1.45
CA GLU A 123 24.00 -13.00 -2.26
C GLU A 123 23.33 -11.62 -2.28
N GLU A 124 22.01 -11.56 -2.47
CA GLU A 124 21.24 -10.31 -2.49
C GLU A 124 21.27 -9.61 -1.12
N ASN A 125 21.02 -10.35 -0.04
CA ASN A 125 20.89 -9.79 1.30
C ASN A 125 22.25 -9.38 1.92
N PHE A 126 23.33 -10.09 1.60
CA PHE A 126 24.67 -9.79 2.12
C PHE A 126 25.57 -9.07 1.11
N HIS A 127 25.06 -8.75 -0.09
CA HIS A 127 25.78 -8.07 -1.15
C HIS A 127 27.13 -8.75 -1.51
N CYS A 128 27.12 -10.08 -1.57
CA CYS A 128 28.30 -10.90 -1.89
C CYS A 128 28.05 -11.79 -3.11
N LYS A 129 29.10 -12.48 -3.56
CA LYS A 129 29.00 -13.58 -4.53
C LYS A 129 29.56 -14.86 -3.95
N LEU A 130 28.88 -15.97 -4.16
CA LEU A 130 29.25 -17.32 -3.72
C LEU A 130 30.21 -18.02 -4.69
#